data_AF-A0A6A1UGP2-F1
#
_entry.id   AF-A0A6A1UGP2-F1
#
_cell.length_a   1.000
_cell.length_b   1.000
_cell.length_c   1.000
_cell.angle_alpha   90.00
_cell.angle_beta   90.00
_cell.angle_gamma   90.00
#
_symmetry.space_group_name_H-M   'P 1'
#
loop_
_entity.id
_entity.type
_entity.pdbx_description
1 polymer ?
#
loop_
_entity_poly.entity_id
_entity_poly.type
_entity_poly.pdbx_seq_one_letter_code
_entity_poly.pdbx_strand_id
1 'polypeptide(L)'
;MAKLVLTFLLLSTLQVLALSTYVPAIFTFGDSIFDGGNNHFNHNISAQADFPPYGSSYFPSPTGRFTNGRTVVDFISQYVGIEFQQPYLEAHLNVAKGSVKSYPSNGINFASAGSGFFDVNDACCGAGALRGQMQCGRGPYTVCDNPDEFVFWDLFHPTEHTYRIVANGLWSGHSAQIRPVNLKFLATLHKRA
;
A
#
# COMPACT_ATOMS: atom_id res chain seq x y z
N MET A 1 7.07 18.29 -61.55
CA MET A 1 6.48 18.39 -60.20
C MET A 1 6.44 16.98 -59.59
N ALA A 2 7.48 16.52 -58.88
CA ALA A 2 7.46 15.19 -58.23
C ALA A 2 8.60 14.95 -57.21
N LYS A 3 9.25 16.01 -56.67
CA LYS A 3 10.37 15.84 -55.72
C LYS A 3 10.12 16.47 -54.33
N LEU A 4 8.96 17.09 -54.12
CA LEU A 4 8.67 17.83 -52.88
C LEU A 4 7.70 17.12 -51.92
N VAL A 5 7.12 15.98 -52.31
CA VAL A 5 6.13 15.25 -51.48
C VAL A 5 6.79 14.21 -50.56
N LEU A 6 7.99 13.72 -50.88
CA LEU A 6 8.63 12.64 -50.12
C LEU A 6 9.31 13.13 -48.82
N THR A 7 9.67 14.41 -48.74
CA THR A 7 10.39 14.96 -47.58
C THR A 7 9.46 15.30 -46.40
N PHE A 8 8.18 15.60 -46.65
CA PHE A 8 7.22 15.91 -45.57
C PHE A 8 6.66 14.66 -44.86
N LEU A 9 6.69 13.48 -45.50
CA LEU A 9 6.24 12.22 -44.90
C LEU A 9 7.27 11.59 -43.92
N LEU A 10 8.53 12.03 -43.96
CA LEU A 10 9.60 11.51 -43.10
C LEU A 10 9.81 12.32 -41.81
N LEU A 11 9.18 13.50 -41.68
CA LEU A 11 9.28 14.34 -40.47
C LEU A 11 8.15 14.15 -39.46
N SER A 12 7.07 13.42 -39.80
CA SER A 12 5.96 13.15 -38.88
C SER A 12 6.18 11.93 -37.96
N THR A 13 7.33 11.24 -38.07
CA THR A 13 7.63 10.06 -37.25
C THR A 13 8.52 10.36 -36.05
N LEU A 14 8.76 11.64 -35.71
CA LEU A 14 9.47 11.98 -34.49
C LEU A 14 8.57 11.78 -33.27
N GLN A 15 8.89 10.73 -32.52
CA GLN A 15 8.74 10.61 -31.06
C GLN A 15 7.31 10.54 -30.51
N VAL A 16 6.72 9.35 -30.59
CA VAL A 16 6.15 8.76 -29.37
C VAL A 16 7.05 7.60 -28.97
N LEU A 17 8.24 7.92 -28.45
CA LEU A 17 8.86 7.00 -27.49
C LEU A 17 7.90 7.04 -26.31
N ALA A 18 6.94 6.11 -26.29
CA ALA A 18 6.20 5.83 -25.08
C ALA A 18 7.27 5.52 -24.04
N LEU A 19 7.53 6.47 -23.14
CA LEU A 19 8.28 6.22 -21.92
C LEU A 19 7.41 5.24 -21.14
N SER A 20 7.54 3.96 -21.46
CA SER A 20 7.02 2.89 -20.63
C SER A 20 7.75 3.06 -19.31
N THR A 21 7.08 3.65 -18.33
CA THR A 21 7.58 3.77 -16.96
C THR A 21 7.73 2.36 -16.42
N TYR A 22 8.91 1.79 -16.62
CA TYR A 22 9.25 0.48 -16.11
C TYR A 22 9.28 0.57 -14.58
N VAL A 23 8.31 -0.09 -13.93
CA VAL A 23 8.24 -0.20 -12.48
C VAL A 23 8.91 -1.52 -12.10
N PRO A 24 10.17 -1.50 -11.60
CA PRO A 24 10.89 -2.74 -11.32
C PRO A 24 10.35 -3.47 -10.08
N ALA A 25 9.73 -2.74 -9.15
CA ALA A 25 9.25 -3.27 -7.88
C ALA A 25 8.20 -2.35 -7.25
N ILE A 26 7.32 -2.94 -6.45
CA ILE A 26 6.40 -2.22 -5.55
C ILE A 26 6.70 -2.67 -4.12
N PHE A 27 6.80 -1.72 -3.20
CA PHE A 27 6.88 -2.01 -1.77
C PHE A 27 5.64 -1.46 -1.10
N THR A 28 4.85 -2.35 -0.51
CA THR A 28 3.53 -2.00 0.04
C THR A 28 3.61 -1.98 1.56
N PHE A 29 3.03 -0.94 2.16
CA PHE A 29 2.86 -0.80 3.60
C PHE A 29 1.42 -0.39 3.86
N GLY A 30 0.83 -0.82 4.98
CA GLY A 30 -0.55 -0.49 5.31
C GLY A 30 -1.22 -1.55 6.16
N ASP A 31 -2.53 -1.46 6.21
CA ASP A 31 -3.42 -2.30 6.99
C ASP A 31 -4.11 -3.38 6.13
N SER A 32 -5.28 -3.83 6.56
CA SER A 32 -6.11 -4.82 5.86
C SER A 32 -6.48 -4.44 4.42
N ILE A 33 -6.50 -3.14 4.07
CA ILE A 33 -6.83 -2.67 2.71
C ILE A 33 -5.73 -3.07 1.72
N PHE A 34 -4.49 -3.15 2.20
CA PHE A 34 -3.31 -3.43 1.37
C PHE A 34 -2.66 -4.77 1.69
N ASP A 35 -3.10 -5.46 2.76
CA ASP A 35 -2.54 -6.73 3.21
C ASP A 35 -2.59 -7.80 2.11
N GLY A 36 -1.40 -8.23 1.67
CA GLY A 36 -1.24 -9.28 0.67
C GLY A 36 -1.38 -10.69 1.21
N GLY A 37 -1.60 -10.85 2.52
CA GLY A 37 -1.67 -12.13 3.21
C GLY A 37 -0.65 -12.30 4.34
N ASN A 38 -0.07 -11.23 4.90
CA ASN A 38 0.91 -11.36 5.98
C ASN A 38 0.31 -12.05 7.21
N ASN A 39 -0.94 -11.73 7.53
CA ASN A 39 -1.63 -12.29 8.69
C ASN A 39 -1.77 -13.81 8.66
N HIS A 40 -1.92 -14.39 7.47
CA HIS A 40 -2.00 -15.84 7.26
C HIS A 40 -0.80 -16.59 7.85
N PHE A 41 0.38 -15.96 7.88
CA PHE A 41 1.61 -16.55 8.39
C PHE A 41 1.89 -16.20 9.85
N ASN A 42 1.03 -15.42 10.50
CA ASN A 42 1.12 -15.05 11.90
C ASN A 42 -0.03 -15.68 12.69
N HIS A 43 0.18 -16.86 13.26
CA HIS A 43 -0.89 -17.57 14.00
C HIS A 43 -1.19 -17.01 15.39
N ASN A 44 -0.44 -16.00 15.84
CA ASN A 44 -0.64 -15.38 17.16
C ASN A 44 -1.65 -14.22 17.15
N ILE A 45 -2.24 -13.90 15.98
CA ILE A 45 -3.21 -12.82 15.83
C ILE A 45 -4.57 -13.36 15.38
N SER A 46 -5.65 -12.76 15.89
CA SER A 46 -7.03 -13.19 15.64
C SER A 46 -7.58 -12.68 14.30
N ALA A 47 -7.04 -11.58 13.77
CA ALA A 47 -7.41 -11.06 12.47
C ALA A 47 -6.83 -11.95 11.37
N GLN A 48 -7.62 -12.89 10.87
CA GLN A 48 -7.25 -13.82 9.80
C GLN A 48 -8.22 -13.70 8.62
N ALA A 49 -7.72 -13.96 7.42
CA ALA A 49 -8.49 -13.97 6.17
C ALA A 49 -8.07 -15.14 5.26
N ASP A 50 -7.62 -16.23 5.87
CA ASP A 50 -7.14 -17.44 5.21
C ASP A 50 -8.19 -18.56 5.16
N PHE A 51 -9.46 -18.19 5.26
CA PHE A 51 -10.62 -19.08 5.20
C PHE A 51 -11.68 -18.56 4.22
N PRO A 52 -12.59 -19.43 3.70
CA PRO A 52 -13.68 -18.98 2.84
C PRO A 52 -14.61 -17.99 3.56
N PRO A 53 -15.14 -16.94 2.89
CA PRO A 53 -15.19 -16.74 1.44
C PRO A 53 -14.08 -15.86 0.85
N TYR A 54 -13.01 -15.57 1.61
CA TYR A 54 -11.92 -14.71 1.15
C TYR A 54 -11.23 -15.26 -0.11
N GLY A 55 -10.86 -14.37 -1.03
CA GLY A 55 -10.23 -14.72 -2.30
C GLY A 55 -11.13 -15.34 -3.39
N SER A 56 -12.38 -15.70 -3.08
CA SER A 56 -13.30 -16.46 -3.95
C SER A 56 -13.55 -15.94 -5.37
N SER A 57 -13.32 -14.66 -5.64
CA SER A 57 -13.58 -14.01 -6.93
C SER A 57 -12.36 -13.98 -7.87
N TYR A 58 -11.17 -14.38 -7.40
CA TYR A 58 -9.95 -14.33 -8.22
C TYR A 58 -8.94 -15.43 -7.91
N PHE A 59 -8.82 -15.84 -6.64
CA PHE A 59 -7.84 -16.81 -6.19
C PHE A 59 -8.46 -18.22 -6.05
N PRO A 60 -7.70 -19.30 -6.30
CA PRO A 60 -8.19 -20.66 -6.17
C PRO A 60 -8.46 -21.07 -4.71
N SER A 61 -7.82 -20.39 -3.75
CA SER A 61 -8.00 -20.56 -2.32
C SER A 61 -7.80 -19.22 -1.59
N PRO A 62 -8.28 -19.07 -0.34
CA PRO A 62 -7.99 -17.89 0.46
C PRO A 62 -6.47 -17.66 0.58
N THR A 63 -6.02 -16.41 0.39
CA THR A 63 -4.60 -16.05 0.43
C THR A 63 -4.24 -15.20 1.65
N GLY A 64 -5.16 -14.98 2.59
CA GLY A 64 -4.97 -14.02 3.69
C GLY A 64 -5.27 -12.56 3.33
N ARG A 65 -5.73 -12.27 2.10
CA ARG A 65 -6.21 -10.93 1.73
C ARG A 65 -7.60 -10.70 2.32
N PHE A 66 -7.82 -9.55 2.97
CA PHE A 66 -9.09 -9.17 3.60
C PHE A 66 -10.14 -8.70 2.59
N THR A 67 -10.35 -9.49 1.55
CA THR A 67 -11.31 -9.23 0.47
C THR A 67 -11.72 -10.53 -0.22
N ASN A 68 -12.82 -10.51 -0.98
CA ASN A 68 -13.22 -11.64 -1.82
C ASN A 68 -12.29 -11.85 -3.02
N GLY A 69 -11.24 -11.06 -3.22
CA GLY A 69 -10.33 -11.21 -4.36
C GLY A 69 -9.06 -10.39 -4.20
N ARG A 70 -8.75 -9.56 -5.20
CA ARG A 70 -7.57 -8.70 -5.27
C ARG A 70 -7.74 -7.44 -4.42
N THR A 71 -6.65 -6.96 -3.82
CA THR A 71 -6.57 -5.65 -3.13
C THR A 71 -6.21 -4.54 -4.12
N VAL A 72 -6.21 -3.28 -3.64
CA VAL A 72 -5.77 -2.13 -4.46
C VAL A 72 -4.37 -2.32 -5.02
N VAL A 73 -3.43 -2.83 -4.22
CA VAL A 73 -2.03 -3.01 -4.64
C VAL A 73 -1.89 -4.12 -5.68
N ASP A 74 -2.73 -5.15 -5.62
CA ASP A 74 -2.75 -6.19 -6.66
C ASP A 74 -3.17 -5.59 -8.01
N PHE A 75 -4.23 -4.77 -8.03
CA PHE A 75 -4.66 -4.10 -9.27
C PHE A 75 -3.58 -3.15 -9.80
N ILE A 76 -2.90 -2.40 -8.94
CA ILE A 76 -1.76 -1.56 -9.34
C ILE A 76 -0.67 -2.40 -9.99
N SER A 77 -0.30 -3.55 -9.40
CA SER A 77 0.67 -4.47 -9.97
C SER A 77 0.24 -4.98 -11.35
N GLN A 78 -1.06 -5.22 -11.57
CA GLN A 78 -1.58 -5.56 -12.90
C GLN A 78 -1.47 -4.40 -13.88
N TYR A 79 -1.81 -3.18 -13.47
CA TYR A 79 -1.74 -2.00 -14.33
C TYR A 79 -0.32 -1.69 -14.78
N VAL A 80 0.67 -1.91 -13.92
CA VAL A 80 2.09 -1.68 -14.23
C VAL A 80 2.80 -2.92 -14.79
N GLY A 81 2.08 -4.05 -14.91
CA GLY A 81 2.57 -5.26 -15.55
C GLY A 81 3.61 -6.05 -14.75
N ILE A 82 3.52 -6.06 -13.42
CA ILE A 82 4.38 -6.88 -12.56
C ILE A 82 3.57 -7.88 -11.73
N GLU A 83 4.21 -8.96 -11.29
CA GLU A 83 3.59 -9.93 -10.39
C GLU A 83 3.25 -9.32 -9.03
N PHE A 84 2.29 -9.94 -8.33
CA PHE A 84 1.92 -9.52 -6.98
C PHE A 84 3.10 -9.68 -6.03
N GLN A 85 3.27 -8.68 -5.17
CA GLN A 85 4.32 -8.67 -4.16
C GLN A 85 4.00 -9.72 -3.11
N GLN A 86 4.96 -10.57 -2.79
CA GLN A 86 4.80 -11.55 -1.71
C GLN A 86 4.57 -10.85 -0.36
N PRO A 87 3.74 -11.41 0.52
CA PRO A 87 3.72 -11.04 1.93
C PRO A 87 5.12 -11.18 2.53
N TYR A 88 5.58 -10.16 3.24
CA TYR A 88 6.88 -10.15 3.92
C TYR A 88 7.09 -11.38 4.78
N LEU A 89 6.08 -11.79 5.57
CA LEU A 89 6.23 -12.90 6.50
C LEU A 89 6.42 -14.22 5.77
N GLU A 90 5.74 -14.43 4.64
CA GLU A 90 5.99 -15.57 3.75
C GLU A 90 7.42 -15.55 3.20
N ALA A 91 7.81 -14.43 2.59
CA ALA A 91 9.12 -14.29 1.97
C ALA A 91 10.25 -14.47 3.00
N HIS A 92 10.08 -13.91 4.20
CA HIS A 92 11.01 -14.03 5.31
C HIS A 92 11.17 -15.49 5.77
N LEU A 93 10.07 -16.22 5.95
CA LEU A 93 10.09 -17.63 6.32
C LEU A 93 10.83 -18.47 5.26
N ASN A 94 10.59 -18.19 3.97
CA ASN A 94 11.22 -18.90 2.88
C ASN A 94 12.74 -18.64 2.80
N VAL A 95 13.18 -17.40 3.05
CA VAL A 95 14.61 -17.06 3.13
C VAL A 95 15.25 -17.68 4.38
N ALA A 96 14.61 -17.56 5.54
CA ALA A 96 15.13 -18.08 6.81
C ALA A 96 15.28 -19.61 6.82
N LYS A 97 14.38 -20.34 6.13
CA LYS A 97 14.46 -21.79 5.93
C LYS A 97 15.49 -22.20 4.87
N GLY A 98 16.10 -21.24 4.16
CA GLY A 98 17.01 -21.50 3.04
C GLY A 98 16.31 -22.05 1.79
N SER A 99 14.97 -22.00 1.72
CA SER A 99 14.19 -22.44 0.56
C SER A 99 14.41 -21.53 -0.65
N VAL A 100 14.69 -20.25 -0.40
CA VAL A 100 15.18 -19.28 -1.40
C VAL A 100 16.35 -18.50 -0.83
N LYS A 101 17.26 -18.09 -1.72
CA LYS A 101 18.51 -17.40 -1.33
C LYS A 101 18.35 -15.90 -1.09
N SER A 102 17.28 -15.30 -1.60
CA SER A 102 17.04 -13.86 -1.53
C SER A 102 15.55 -13.55 -1.59
N TYR A 103 15.19 -12.35 -1.12
CA TYR A 103 13.84 -11.81 -1.28
C TYR A 103 13.47 -11.56 -2.76
N PRO A 104 12.16 -11.49 -3.09
CA PRO A 104 11.70 -11.19 -4.44
C PRO A 104 12.21 -9.85 -4.97
N SER A 105 12.62 -9.81 -6.23
CA SER A 105 13.14 -8.60 -6.88
C SER A 105 12.04 -7.63 -7.34
N ASN A 106 10.79 -8.09 -7.46
CA ASN A 106 9.61 -7.28 -7.80
C ASN A 106 8.97 -6.57 -6.58
N GLY A 107 9.66 -6.61 -5.44
CA GLY A 107 9.26 -5.95 -4.20
C GLY A 107 8.52 -6.84 -3.21
N ILE A 108 8.04 -6.25 -2.12
CA ILE A 108 7.47 -6.96 -0.95
C ILE A 108 6.25 -6.22 -0.43
N ASN A 109 5.26 -6.97 0.04
CA ASN A 109 4.12 -6.45 0.76
C ASN A 109 4.33 -6.60 2.28
N PHE A 110 4.54 -5.49 2.98
CA PHE A 110 4.66 -5.40 4.43
C PHE A 110 3.35 -5.03 5.12
N ALA A 111 2.27 -4.79 4.35
CA ALA A 111 0.97 -4.47 4.93
C ALA A 111 0.44 -5.67 5.72
N SER A 112 -0.11 -5.42 6.89
CA SER A 112 -0.64 -6.44 7.78
C SER A 112 -1.89 -5.87 8.40
N ALA A 113 -2.99 -6.62 8.38
CA ALA A 113 -4.12 -6.25 9.18
C ALA A 113 -3.71 -6.30 10.67
N GLY A 114 -3.55 -5.14 11.28
CA GLY A 114 -2.98 -5.00 12.63
C GLY A 114 -1.60 -4.35 12.69
N SER A 115 -1.11 -3.72 11.62
CA SER A 115 0.29 -3.24 11.53
C SER A 115 0.63 -2.09 12.49
N GLY A 116 1.49 -2.36 13.49
CA GLY A 116 2.34 -1.40 14.22
C GLY A 116 1.66 -0.50 15.26
N PHE A 117 0.35 -0.36 15.15
CA PHE A 117 -0.53 0.18 16.16
C PHE A 117 -1.06 -1.01 16.99
N PHE A 118 -1.21 -0.85 18.31
CA PHE A 118 -1.84 -1.88 19.15
C PHE A 118 -3.24 -2.21 18.64
N ASP A 119 -3.94 -1.21 18.12
CA ASP A 119 -5.29 -1.34 17.62
C ASP A 119 -5.45 -0.64 16.26
N VAL A 120 -5.82 -1.43 15.26
CA VAL A 120 -6.13 -0.94 13.91
C VAL A 120 -7.61 -1.09 13.58
N ASN A 121 -8.37 -1.76 14.46
CA ASN A 121 -9.75 -2.15 14.19
C ASN A 121 -10.70 -1.18 14.87
N ASP A 122 -10.48 -0.89 16.14
CA ASP A 122 -11.28 0.08 16.87
C ASP A 122 -10.70 1.47 16.70
N ALA A 123 -11.57 2.48 16.68
CA ALA A 123 -11.15 3.86 16.78
C ALA A 123 -10.75 4.23 18.22
N CYS A 124 -9.72 5.06 18.37
CA CYS A 124 -9.33 5.59 19.67
C CYS A 124 -10.45 6.41 20.32
N CYS A 125 -11.35 7.03 19.57
CA CYS A 125 -12.36 7.94 20.08
C CYS A 125 -13.72 7.66 19.46
N GLY A 126 -14.69 7.23 20.27
CA GLY A 126 -16.08 7.10 19.86
C GLY A 126 -16.82 6.01 20.63
N ALA A 127 -17.86 5.45 20.04
CA ALA A 127 -18.67 4.37 20.62
C ALA A 127 -19.42 3.59 19.54
N GLY A 128 -20.04 2.47 19.93
CA GLY A 128 -20.71 1.55 19.02
C GLY A 128 -19.72 0.60 18.33
N ALA A 129 -20.12 0.04 17.19
CA ALA A 129 -19.27 -0.91 16.46
C ALA A 129 -17.92 -0.28 16.08
N LEU A 130 -16.83 -1.02 16.30
CA LEU A 130 -15.45 -0.60 16.07
C LEU A 130 -15.07 0.74 16.75
N ARG A 131 -15.81 1.13 17.79
CA ARG A 131 -15.72 2.46 18.44
C ARG A 131 -15.80 3.67 17.50
N GLY A 132 -16.25 3.48 16.26
CA GLY A 132 -16.35 4.56 15.27
C GLY A 132 -17.77 5.05 15.02
N GLN A 133 -18.79 4.23 15.30
CA GLN A 133 -20.18 4.51 14.88
C GLN A 133 -20.75 5.82 15.44
N MET A 134 -20.32 6.23 16.64
CA MET A 134 -20.71 7.50 17.25
C MET A 134 -19.53 8.47 17.30
N GLN A 135 -19.80 9.70 16.85
CA GLN A 135 -18.81 10.77 16.86
C GLN A 135 -18.40 11.11 18.30
N CYS A 136 -17.09 11.20 18.51
CA CYS A 136 -16.56 11.65 19.78
C CYS A 136 -17.07 13.06 20.17
N GLY A 137 -17.39 13.25 21.45
CA GLY A 137 -17.97 14.50 21.96
C GLY A 137 -19.48 14.67 21.71
N ARG A 138 -20.15 13.71 21.06
CA ARG A 138 -21.62 13.69 20.91
C ARG A 138 -22.20 12.40 21.47
N GLY A 139 -22.95 12.52 22.57
CA GLY A 139 -23.52 11.36 23.27
C GLY A 139 -22.46 10.59 24.08
N PRO A 140 -22.74 9.33 24.45
CA PRO A 140 -21.77 8.48 25.15
C PRO A 140 -20.60 8.12 24.22
N TYR A 141 -19.36 8.37 24.66
CA TYR A 141 -18.15 7.98 23.95
C TYR A 141 -17.05 7.57 24.92
N THR A 142 -16.07 6.81 24.43
CA THR A 142 -14.82 6.52 25.13
C THR A 142 -13.63 7.01 24.31
N VAL A 143 -12.55 7.33 25.01
CA VAL A 143 -11.26 7.69 24.41
C VAL A 143 -10.22 6.68 24.88
N CYS A 144 -9.33 6.25 24.00
CA CYS A 144 -8.22 5.36 24.34
C CYS A 144 -7.18 6.09 25.21
N ASP A 145 -6.39 5.34 25.97
CA ASP A 145 -5.36 5.90 26.85
C ASP A 145 -4.17 6.47 26.05
N ASN A 146 -3.81 5.82 24.93
CA ASN A 146 -2.68 6.22 24.09
C ASN A 146 -3.06 6.23 22.59
N PRO A 147 -3.35 7.41 22.00
CA PRO A 147 -3.70 7.52 20.58
C PRO A 147 -2.59 7.10 19.61
N ASP A 148 -1.32 7.11 20.03
CA ASP A 148 -0.19 6.68 19.20
C ASP A 148 -0.19 5.17 18.93
N GLU A 149 -1.00 4.42 19.68
CA GLU A 149 -1.23 2.99 19.51
C GLU A 149 -2.42 2.67 18.59
N PHE A 150 -3.12 3.68 18.06
CA PHE A 150 -4.29 3.51 17.20
C PHE A 150 -4.08 4.09 15.80
N VAL A 151 -4.53 3.39 14.76
CA VAL A 151 -4.57 3.95 13.39
C VAL A 151 -5.60 5.08 13.31
N PHE A 152 -6.80 4.81 13.83
CA PHE A 152 -7.98 5.65 13.70
C PHE A 152 -8.28 6.44 14.98
N TRP A 153 -8.53 7.74 14.83
CA TRP A 153 -9.07 8.59 15.88
C TRP A 153 -10.58 8.37 16.02
N ASP A 154 -11.32 8.36 14.91
CA ASP A 154 -12.74 8.04 14.85
C ASP A 154 -13.03 7.19 13.59
N LEU A 155 -14.29 6.98 13.22
CA LEU A 155 -14.67 6.16 12.04
C LEU A 155 -14.04 6.60 10.72
N PHE A 156 -13.69 7.89 10.58
CA PHE A 156 -13.27 8.47 9.32
C PHE A 156 -11.85 9.02 9.36
N HIS A 157 -11.39 9.45 10.54
CA HIS A 157 -10.16 10.21 10.67
C HIS A 157 -9.07 9.36 11.33
N PRO A 158 -7.85 9.31 10.76
CA PRO A 158 -6.67 8.78 11.40
C PRO A 158 -6.22 9.58 12.64
N THR A 159 -5.44 8.94 13.51
CA THR A 159 -4.74 9.62 14.61
C THR A 159 -3.64 10.53 14.11
N GLU A 160 -3.20 11.47 14.96
CA GLU A 160 -2.05 12.34 14.66
C GLU A 160 -0.79 11.51 14.35
N HIS A 161 -0.57 10.40 15.05
CA HIS A 161 0.55 9.51 14.82
C HIS A 161 0.56 8.96 13.39
N THR A 162 -0.60 8.49 12.91
CA THR A 162 -0.78 8.05 11.53
C THR A 162 -0.48 9.18 10.55
N TYR A 163 -1.02 10.38 10.79
CA TYR A 163 -0.75 11.54 9.93
C TYR A 163 0.73 11.93 9.92
N ARG A 164 1.43 11.84 11.06
CA ARG A 164 2.86 12.14 11.17
C ARG A 164 3.70 11.17 10.33
N ILE A 165 3.38 9.87 10.36
CA ILE A 165 4.05 8.87 9.51
C ILE A 165 3.85 9.21 8.03
N VAL A 166 2.59 9.45 7.62
CA VAL A 166 2.25 9.79 6.23
C VAL A 166 2.95 11.08 5.80
N ALA A 167 2.90 12.14 6.62
CA ALA A 167 3.51 13.42 6.34
C ALA A 167 5.03 13.32 6.20
N ASN A 168 5.71 12.57 7.06
CA ASN A 168 7.16 12.35 6.97
C ASN A 168 7.54 11.61 5.69
N GLY A 169 6.75 10.60 5.33
CA GLY A 169 6.88 9.87 4.07
C GLY A 169 6.74 10.81 2.87
N LEU A 170 5.65 11.56 2.77
CA LEU A 170 5.40 12.50 1.68
C LEU A 170 6.45 13.63 1.60
N TRP A 171 6.86 14.16 2.75
CA TRP A 171 7.79 15.28 2.82
C TRP A 171 9.20 14.88 2.39
N SER A 172 9.75 13.84 2.99
CA SER A 172 11.17 13.49 2.89
C SER A 172 11.47 12.05 2.51
N GLY A 173 10.45 11.27 2.18
CA GLY A 173 10.59 9.88 1.74
C GLY A 173 11.56 9.74 0.58
N HIS A 174 12.28 8.62 0.57
CA HIS A 174 13.24 8.32 -0.49
C HIS A 174 12.54 8.15 -1.84
N SER A 175 13.29 8.22 -2.95
CA SER A 175 12.79 7.95 -4.30
C SER A 175 12.25 6.53 -4.51
N ALA A 176 12.46 5.62 -3.55
CA ALA A 176 11.83 4.30 -3.51
C ALA A 176 10.42 4.31 -2.88
N GLN A 177 10.12 5.32 -2.05
CA GLN A 177 8.85 5.47 -1.31
C GLN A 177 7.94 6.52 -1.98
N ILE A 178 8.50 7.64 -2.45
CA ILE A 178 7.76 8.74 -3.09
C ILE A 178 8.40 9.04 -4.46
N ARG A 179 7.61 8.90 -5.54
CA ARG A 179 8.04 9.15 -6.93
C ARG A 179 7.11 10.14 -7.64
N PRO A 180 7.62 10.93 -8.61
CA PRO A 180 9.01 10.97 -9.08
C PRO A 180 9.97 11.69 -8.12
N VAL A 181 9.46 12.60 -7.29
CA VAL A 181 10.21 13.39 -6.30
C VAL A 181 9.33 13.66 -5.07
N ASN A 182 9.93 13.81 -3.89
CA ASN A 182 9.20 14.11 -2.66
C ASN A 182 8.82 15.60 -2.55
N LEU A 183 7.93 15.95 -1.61
CA LEU A 183 7.45 17.32 -1.46
C LEU A 183 8.57 18.29 -1.06
N LYS A 184 9.57 17.83 -0.29
CA LYS A 184 10.76 18.63 0.05
C LYS A 184 11.56 19.02 -1.18
N PHE A 185 11.70 18.11 -2.15
CA PHE A 185 12.35 18.41 -3.42
C PHE A 185 11.54 19.46 -4.21
N LEU A 186 10.22 19.28 -4.33
CA LEU A 186 9.35 20.25 -5.02
C LEU A 186 9.40 21.64 -4.37
N ALA A 187 9.34 21.71 -3.05
CA ALA A 187 9.40 22.97 -2.29
C ALA A 187 10.73 23.72 -2.43
N THR A 188 11.80 23.02 -2.81
CA THR A 188 13.14 23.60 -2.99
C THR A 188 13.54 23.78 -4.45
N LEU A 189 12.66 23.41 -5.39
CA LEU A 189 12.93 23.42 -6.82
C LEU A 189 13.31 24.81 -7.34
N HIS A 190 12.57 25.86 -6.95
CA HIS A 190 12.84 27.24 -7.37
C HIS A 190 14.05 27.89 -6.69
N LYS A 191 14.57 27.32 -5.59
CA LYS A 191 15.77 27.83 -4.91
C LYS A 191 17.07 27.32 -5.54
N ARG A 192 16.96 26.46 -6.57
CA ARG A 192 18.10 25.84 -7.27
C ARG A 192 18.25 26.34 -8.71
N ALA A 193 17.37 27.24 -9.16
CA ALA A 193 17.43 27.88 -10.47
C ALA A 193 18.20 29.21 -10.40
#